data_AF-A0A9D9BMY1-F1
#
_entry.id   AF-A0A9D9BMY1-F1
#
_cell.length_a   1.000
_cell.length_b   1.000
_cell.length_c   1.000
_cell.angle_alpha   90.00
_cell.angle_beta   90.00
_cell.angle_gamma   90.00
#
_symmetry.space_group_name_H-M   'P 1'
#
loop_
_entity.id
_entity.type
_entity.pdbx_description
1 polymer ?
#
loop_
_entity_poly.entity_id
_entity_poly.type
_entity_poly.pdbx_seq_one_letter_code
_entity_poly.pdbx_strand_id
1 'polypeptide(L)'
;VKTKQPEKVMMITECSMADNVASETPGVDFIRPCNLCPHMKRITLGKILDTLVEMKDEVVVDPAIADKARTAVERMINLKI
;
A
#
# COMPACT_ATOMS: atom_id res chain seq x y z
N VAL A 1 7.06 -0.13 -16.93
CA VAL A 1 7.30 1.32 -16.87
C VAL A 1 8.77 1.67 -16.65
N LYS A 2 9.42 1.22 -15.56
CA LYS A 2 10.83 1.53 -15.29
C LYS A 2 11.82 1.15 -16.42
N THR A 3 11.62 -0.03 -17.04
CA THR A 3 12.50 -0.52 -18.12
C THR A 3 12.08 -0.04 -19.50
N LYS A 4 10.81 -0.25 -19.87
CA LYS A 4 10.28 0.06 -21.21
C LYS A 4 9.92 1.54 -21.46
N GLN A 5 9.82 2.36 -20.41
CA GLN A 5 9.48 3.80 -20.42
C GLN A 5 8.51 4.23 -21.55
N PRO A 6 7.29 3.66 -21.59
CA PRO A 6 6.30 4.09 -22.58
C PRO A 6 5.90 5.56 -22.34
N GLU A 7 5.49 6.27 -23.40
CA GLU A 7 5.06 7.67 -23.29
C GLU A 7 3.81 7.83 -22.40
N LYS A 8 2.87 6.87 -22.47
CA LYS A 8 1.60 6.88 -21.71
C LYS A 8 1.26 5.54 -21.09
N VAL A 9 0.70 5.56 -19.88
CA VAL A 9 0.24 4.39 -19.13
C VAL A 9 -1.07 4.67 -18.43
N MET A 10 -2.03 3.75 -18.55
CA MET A 10 -3.22 3.73 -17.70
C MET A 10 -3.04 2.70 -16.59
N MET A 11 -3.12 3.13 -15.33
CA MET A 11 -3.02 2.24 -14.17
C MET A 11 -4.41 1.99 -13.59
N ILE A 12 -4.86 0.75 -13.65
CA ILE A 12 -6.14 0.30 -13.07
C ILE A 12 -5.85 -0.33 -11.71
N THR A 13 -5.74 0.52 -10.70
CA THR A 13 -5.53 0.16 -9.30
C THR A 13 -5.85 1.37 -8.43
N GLU A 14 -5.51 1.30 -7.15
CA GLU A 14 -5.63 2.40 -6.19
C GLU A 14 -4.75 3.61 -6.64
N CYS A 15 -5.26 4.84 -6.46
CA CYS A 15 -4.66 6.04 -7.05
C CYS A 15 -3.28 6.38 -6.49
N SER A 16 -3.07 6.16 -5.19
CA SER A 16 -1.77 6.38 -4.55
C SER A 16 -0.70 5.42 -5.09
N MET A 17 -1.09 4.24 -5.58
CA MET A 17 -0.14 3.35 -6.25
C MET A 17 0.37 3.94 -7.57
N ALA A 18 -0.50 4.62 -8.32
CA ALA A 18 -0.07 5.34 -9.53
C ALA A 18 0.86 6.52 -9.19
N ASP A 19 0.58 7.24 -8.11
CA ASP A 19 1.43 8.35 -7.65
C ASP A 19 2.83 7.87 -7.23
N ASN A 20 2.91 6.74 -6.52
CA ASN A 20 4.17 6.11 -6.14
C ASN A 20 5.01 5.79 -7.37
N VAL A 21 4.42 5.08 -8.35
CA VAL A 21 5.14 4.67 -9.56
C VAL A 21 5.52 5.87 -10.44
N ALA A 22 4.64 6.87 -10.55
CA ALA A 22 4.92 8.09 -11.32
C ALA A 22 6.11 8.86 -10.74
N SER A 23 6.24 8.93 -9.42
CA SER A 23 7.39 9.58 -8.76
C SER A 23 8.73 8.90 -9.09
N GLU A 24 8.71 7.60 -9.37
CA GLU A 24 9.89 6.80 -9.70
C GLU A 24 10.19 6.74 -11.22
N THR A 25 9.26 7.18 -12.07
CA THR A 25 9.42 7.18 -13.54
C THR A 25 9.05 8.55 -14.13
N PRO A 26 9.88 9.58 -13.89
CA PRO A 26 9.66 10.90 -14.47
C PRO A 26 9.69 10.81 -16.00
N GLY A 27 8.72 11.43 -16.67
CA GLY A 27 8.61 11.47 -18.14
C GLY A 27 7.59 10.50 -18.75
N VAL A 28 6.98 9.62 -17.95
CA VAL A 28 5.83 8.79 -18.36
C VAL A 28 4.53 9.49 -17.94
N ASP A 29 3.58 9.62 -18.85
CA ASP A 29 2.26 10.20 -18.54
C ASP A 29 1.29 9.12 -18.01
N PHE A 30 0.73 9.36 -16.83
CA PHE A 30 -0.12 8.42 -16.11
C PHE A 30 -1.60 8.83 -16.12
N ILE A 31 -2.42 8.01 -16.77
CA ILE A 31 -3.88 8.11 -16.76
C ILE A 31 -4.42 7.35 -15.55
N ARG A 32 -5.16 8.07 -14.68
CA ARG A 32 -5.67 7.58 -13.40
C ARG A 32 -7.21 7.66 -13.38
N PRO A 33 -7.95 6.54 -13.43
CA PRO A 33 -9.42 6.53 -13.46
C PRO A 33 -10.05 6.72 -12.06
N CYS A 34 -9.59 7.72 -11.30
CA CYS A 34 -9.54 7.68 -9.84
C CYS A 34 -10.83 7.32 -9.08
N ASN A 35 -10.77 6.21 -8.33
CA ASN A 35 -11.64 5.87 -7.19
C ASN A 35 -10.74 5.61 -5.97
N LEU A 36 -10.60 6.60 -5.10
CA LEU A 36 -9.80 6.49 -3.88
C LEU A 36 -10.54 5.64 -2.85
N CYS A 37 -9.83 4.72 -2.20
CA CYS A 37 -10.42 3.94 -1.11
C CYS A 37 -10.71 4.86 0.10
N PRO A 38 -11.97 4.99 0.55
CA PRO A 38 -12.31 5.89 1.65
C PRO A 38 -11.69 5.45 2.99
N HIS A 39 -11.30 4.19 3.11
CA HIS A 39 -10.62 3.67 4.30
C HIS A 39 -9.16 4.09 4.37
N MET A 40 -8.42 4.05 3.26
CA MET A 40 -7.00 4.44 3.23
C MET A 40 -6.83 5.93 3.57
N LYS A 41 -7.75 6.79 3.09
CA LYS A 41 -7.74 8.24 3.40
C LYS A 41 -8.00 8.60 4.87
N ARG A 42 -8.34 7.62 5.73
CA ARG A 42 -8.51 7.87 7.16
C ARG A 42 -7.17 8.15 7.86
N ILE A 43 -6.07 7.68 7.27
CA ILE A 43 -4.70 7.90 7.73
C ILE A 43 -4.27 9.29 7.25
N THR A 44 -3.95 10.18 8.17
CA THR A 44 -3.54 11.57 7.88
C THR A 44 -2.24 11.90 8.61
N LEU A 45 -1.48 12.89 8.12
CA LEU A 45 -0.21 13.29 8.74
C LEU A 45 -0.37 13.71 10.21
N GLY A 46 -1.45 14.41 10.56
CA GLY A 46 -1.75 14.78 11.95
C GLY A 46 -1.95 13.56 12.84
N LYS A 47 -2.75 12.58 12.39
CA LYS A 47 -2.96 11.34 13.14
C LYS A 47 -1.67 10.53 13.29
N ILE A 48 -0.85 10.47 12.25
CA ILE A 48 0.45 9.78 12.31
C ILE A 48 1.35 10.42 13.38
N LEU A 49 1.43 11.75 13.40
CA LEU A 49 2.19 12.47 14.42
C LEU A 49 1.66 12.14 15.82
N ASP A 50 0.35 12.24 16.03
CA ASP A 50 -0.28 11.95 17.33
C ASP A 50 0.00 10.51 17.79
N THR A 51 -0.13 9.54 16.88
CA THR A 51 0.14 8.11 17.15
C THR A 51 1.60 7.90 17.54
N LEU A 52 2.56 8.56 16.88
CA LEU A 52 3.98 8.44 17.18
C LEU A 52 4.38 9.11 18.51
N VAL A 53 3.80 10.27 18.83
CA VAL A 53 4.09 11.01 20.07
C VAL A 53 3.53 10.28 21.28
N GLU A 54 2.31 9.76 21.17
CA GLU A 54 1.61 9.11 22.29
C GLU A 54 1.84 7.59 22.34
N MET A 55 2.49 7.00 21.33
CA MET A 55 2.67 5.55 21.19
C MET A 55 1.35 4.77 21.36
N LYS A 56 0.29 5.28 20.74
CA LYS A 56 -1.09 4.77 20.84
C LYS A 56 -1.48 3.92 19.63
N ASP A 57 -2.71 3.39 19.64
CA ASP A 57 -3.26 2.56 18.56
C ASP A 57 -2.51 1.24 18.33
N GLU A 58 -2.02 0.62 19.42
CA GLU A 58 -1.42 -0.71 19.36
C GLU A 58 -2.42 -1.74 18.82
N VAL A 59 -2.00 -2.48 17.79
CA VAL A 59 -2.81 -3.53 17.19
C VAL A 59 -2.58 -4.83 17.95
N VAL A 60 -3.50 -5.15 18.85
CA VAL A 60 -3.51 -6.43 19.58
C VAL A 60 -4.34 -7.46 18.83
N VAL A 61 -3.75 -8.63 18.58
CA VAL A 61 -4.41 -9.77 17.97
C VAL A 61 -4.43 -10.92 18.96
N ASP A 62 -5.56 -11.59 19.10
CA ASP A 62 -5.68 -12.79 19.93
C ASP A 62 -4.63 -13.84 19.51
N PRO A 63 -3.86 -14.41 20.46
CA PRO A 63 -2.78 -15.36 20.12
C PRO A 63 -3.26 -16.56 19.30
N ALA A 64 -4.44 -17.11 19.60
CA ALA A 64 -4.96 -18.27 18.88
C ALA A 64 -5.39 -17.91 17.45
N ILE A 65 -5.81 -16.67 17.20
CA ILE A 65 -6.05 -16.15 15.85
C ILE A 65 -4.72 -15.90 15.13
N ALA A 66 -3.76 -15.26 15.81
CA ALA A 66 -2.46 -14.92 15.25
C ALA A 66 -1.69 -16.16 14.77
N ASP A 67 -1.65 -17.24 15.55
CA ASP A 67 -0.94 -18.47 15.21
C ASP A 67 -1.53 -19.15 13.96
N LYS A 68 -2.86 -19.19 13.87
CA LYS A 68 -3.56 -19.76 12.70
C LYS A 68 -3.35 -18.90 11.45
N ALA A 69 -3.47 -17.58 11.57
CA ALA A 69 -3.26 -16.66 10.47
C ALA A 69 -1.80 -16.70 9.97
N ARG A 70 -0.84 -16.77 10.90
CA ARG A 70 0.60 -16.84 10.60
C ARG A 70 0.93 -18.02 9.69
N THR A 71 0.35 -19.19 9.93
CA THR A 71 0.60 -20.38 9.10
C THR A 71 0.26 -20.14 7.62
N ALA A 72 -0.86 -19.46 7.32
CA ALA A 72 -1.24 -19.16 5.94
C ALA A 72 -0.27 -18.17 5.28
N VAL A 73 0.13 -17.13 6.01
CA VAL A 73 1.07 -16.10 5.53
C VAL A 73 2.46 -16.69 5.30
N GLU A 74 2.95 -17.51 6.23
CA GLU A 74 4.26 -18.19 6.12
C GLU A 74 4.31 -19.13 4.92
N ARG A 75 3.22 -19.88 4.66
CA ARG A 75 3.14 -20.72 3.46
C ARG A 75 3.26 -19.87 2.19
N MET A 76 2.52 -18.76 2.10
CA MET A 76 2.59 -17.84 0.96
C MET A 76 4.01 -17.30 0.74
N ILE A 77 4.69 -16.87 1.80
CA ILE A 77 6.06 -16.32 1.71
C ILE A 77 7.08 -17.40 1.32
N ASN A 78 6.91 -18.63 1.83
CA ASN A 78 7.82 -19.74 1.57
C ASN A 78 7.55 -20.47 0.24
N LEU A 79 6.56 -20.02 -0.55
CA LEU A 79 6.40 -20.50 -1.91
C LEU A 79 7.63 -20.07 -2.72
N LYS A 80 8.39 -21.06 -3.20
CA LYS A 80 9.42 -20.82 -4.21
C LYS A 80 8.73 -20.70 -5.56
N ILE A 81 8.75 -19.50 -6.12
CA ILE A 81 8.34 -19.20 -7.51
C ILE A 81 9.59 -19.17 -8.37
#